data_AF-A0A7X8YP74-F1
#
_entry.id   AF-A0A7X8YP74-F1
#
_cell.length_a   1.000
_cell.length_b   1.000
_cell.length_c   1.000
_cell.angle_alpha   90.00
_cell.angle_beta   90.00
_cell.angle_gamma   90.00
#
_symmetry.space_group_name_H-M   'P 1'
#
loop_
_entity.id
_entity.type
_entity.pdbx_description
1 polymer ?
#
loop_
_entity_poly.entity_id
_entity_poly.type
_entity_poly.pdbx_seq_one_letter_code
_entity_poly.pdbx_strand_id
1 'polypeptide(L)'
;MNPVENPLSPMTQNRPDTQPMDKNDLVLMEEIRRHKDALVNQRIQVQKTDLVRTDVINSWMRSFKHGMNPNLYSYGPILDKHDLQDRVRKKDLLLLAADPYICQLEAMLSDAIILLSDEDGAMLRVIEGNDALRRQNERFNLIPGAVWNESTVGTCAHCISLIQGSPMQICGPEHYFEKYEKISCSSAPIFDVNYNMAGSLCVVTSSFSKQSAQSLGLVVSMAWAIQNQFQLALNNEFFNLTLQTTAEALIVLNKNGIITKANPTAQRMFHPII
;
A
#
# COMPACT_ATOMS: atom_id res chain seq x y z
N MET A 1 -8.40 9.72 -14.76
CA MET A 1 -7.27 8.79 -14.56
C MET A 1 -6.54 8.67 -15.88
N ASN A 2 -5.26 9.03 -15.93
CA ASN A 2 -4.42 8.58 -17.03
C ASN A 2 -4.34 7.04 -16.93
N PRO A 3 -4.45 6.30 -18.05
CA PRO A 3 -4.21 4.86 -18.01
C PRO A 3 -2.81 4.62 -17.46
N VAL A 4 -2.68 3.78 -16.45
CA VAL A 4 -1.38 3.37 -15.93
C VAL A 4 -0.66 2.67 -17.08
N GLU A 5 0.47 3.23 -17.53
CA GLU A 5 1.41 2.52 -18.39
C GLU A 5 1.93 1.33 -17.57
N ASN A 6 1.35 0.14 -17.78
CA ASN A 6 1.72 -1.16 -17.24
C ASN A 6 2.34 -1.19 -15.80
N PRO A 7 1.57 -1.55 -14.76
CA PRO A 7 2.03 -1.50 -13.37
C PRO A 7 3.06 -2.60 -13.03
N LEU A 8 3.28 -3.57 -13.92
CA LEU A 8 4.26 -4.64 -13.74
C LEU A 8 5.68 -4.14 -14.02
N SER A 9 6.63 -4.61 -13.21
CA SER A 9 8.05 -4.40 -13.47
C SER A 9 8.45 -5.05 -14.81
N PRO A 10 9.30 -4.43 -15.64
CA PRO A 10 9.87 -5.08 -16.83
C PRO A 10 10.57 -6.41 -16.49
N MET A 11 11.15 -6.53 -15.29
CA MET A 11 11.75 -7.77 -14.80
C MET A 11 10.72 -8.89 -14.54
N THR A 12 9.45 -8.54 -14.34
CA THR A 12 8.35 -9.50 -14.18
C THR A 12 7.74 -9.87 -15.54
N GLN A 13 7.63 -8.91 -16.46
CA GLN A 13 7.04 -9.14 -17.79
C GLN A 13 7.86 -10.12 -18.64
N ASN A 14 9.18 -10.12 -18.48
CA ASN A 14 10.10 -10.90 -19.30
C ASN A 14 10.40 -12.31 -18.73
N ARG A 15 9.67 -12.76 -17.71
CA ARG A 15 9.99 -14.01 -16.99
C ARG A 15 8.76 -14.90 -16.80
N PRO A 16 8.84 -16.22 -17.12
CA PRO A 16 7.85 -17.19 -16.68
C PRO A 16 7.91 -17.35 -15.16
N ASP A 17 6.75 -17.39 -14.50
CA ASP A 17 6.67 -17.68 -13.07
C ASP A 17 7.43 -18.99 -12.78
N THR A 18 8.25 -19.00 -11.72
CA THR A 18 8.95 -20.18 -11.12
C THR A 18 10.36 -20.55 -11.58
N GLN A 19 11.00 -19.87 -12.55
CA GLN A 19 12.41 -20.15 -12.85
C GLN A 19 13.38 -19.51 -11.83
N PRO A 20 14.53 -20.14 -11.48
CA PRO A 20 15.64 -19.49 -10.76
C PRO A 20 16.27 -18.39 -11.61
N MET A 21 16.95 -17.40 -10.99
CA MET A 21 17.65 -16.35 -11.75
C MET A 21 18.58 -16.94 -12.79
N ASP A 22 18.49 -16.40 -14.01
CA ASP A 22 19.45 -16.70 -15.05
C ASP A 22 20.51 -15.59 -15.16
N LYS A 23 21.44 -15.77 -16.10
CA LYS A 23 22.50 -14.80 -16.34
C LYS A 23 21.97 -13.48 -16.92
N ASN A 24 20.84 -13.51 -17.64
CA ASN A 24 20.25 -12.33 -18.24
C ASN A 24 19.58 -11.45 -17.18
N ASP A 25 18.94 -12.05 -16.17
CA ASP A 25 18.40 -11.33 -15.02
C ASP A 25 19.48 -10.51 -14.30
N LEU A 26 20.64 -11.14 -14.05
CA LEU A 26 21.78 -10.50 -13.39
C LEU A 26 22.34 -9.33 -14.22
N VAL A 27 22.41 -9.49 -15.55
CA VAL A 27 22.85 -8.43 -16.46
C VAL A 27 21.85 -7.27 -16.45
N LEU A 28 20.54 -7.56 -16.57
CA LEU A 28 19.48 -6.56 -16.52
C LEU A 28 19.50 -5.79 -15.19
N MET A 29 19.67 -6.48 -14.06
CA MET A 29 19.77 -5.82 -12.77
C MET A 29 20.96 -4.87 -12.68
N GLU A 30 22.12 -5.28 -13.20
CA GLU A 30 23.33 -4.44 -13.24
C GLU A 30 23.14 -3.24 -14.18
N GLU A 31 22.45 -3.40 -15.31
CA GLU A 31 22.11 -2.30 -16.20
C GLU A 31 21.18 -1.28 -15.52
N ILE A 32 20.12 -1.75 -14.84
CA ILE A 32 19.21 -0.89 -14.06
C ILE A 32 19.98 -0.14 -12.97
N ARG A 33 20.89 -0.82 -12.25
CA ARG A 33 21.74 -0.21 -11.21
C ARG A 33 22.61 0.90 -11.78
N ARG A 34 23.34 0.62 -12.87
CA ARG A 34 24.18 1.62 -13.54
C ARG A 34 23.38 2.81 -14.06
N HIS A 35 22.18 2.54 -14.58
CA HIS A 35 21.29 3.58 -15.06
C HIS A 35 20.84 4.50 -13.91
N LYS A 36 20.42 3.92 -12.77
CA LYS A 36 20.08 4.67 -11.56
C LYS A 36 21.26 5.52 -11.07
N ASP A 37 22.45 4.93 -10.95
CA ASP A 37 23.64 5.65 -10.50
C ASP A 37 24.00 6.80 -11.45
N ALA A 38 23.91 6.59 -12.75
CA ALA A 38 24.19 7.63 -13.74
C ALA A 38 23.17 8.78 -13.66
N LEU A 39 21.89 8.47 -13.48
CA LEU A 39 20.82 9.48 -13.32
C LEU A 39 20.98 10.28 -12.02
N VAL A 40 21.14 9.58 -10.89
CA VAL A 40 21.26 10.19 -9.56
C VAL A 40 22.52 11.07 -9.47
N ASN A 41 23.63 10.65 -10.09
CA ASN A 41 24.84 11.47 -10.17
C ASN A 41 24.82 12.51 -11.29
N GLN A 42 23.67 12.75 -11.93
CA GLN A 42 23.47 13.71 -13.04
C GLN A 42 24.44 13.52 -14.21
N ARG A 43 24.94 12.30 -14.40
CA ARG A 43 25.84 11.94 -15.51
C ARG A 43 25.08 11.74 -16.82
N ILE A 44 23.76 11.53 -16.74
CA ILE A 44 22.86 11.39 -17.89
C ILE A 44 21.54 12.12 -17.62
N GLN A 45 20.87 12.58 -18.68
CA GLN A 45 19.52 13.15 -18.59
C GLN A 45 18.47 12.04 -18.56
N VAL A 46 17.28 12.35 -17.99
CA VAL A 46 16.11 11.48 -18.05
C VAL A 46 15.73 11.28 -19.51
N GLN A 47 15.99 10.10 -20.05
CA GLN A 47 15.53 9.67 -21.36
C GLN A 47 14.57 8.51 -21.17
N LYS A 48 13.54 8.42 -22.02
CA LYS A 48 12.66 7.26 -22.04
C LYS A 48 13.51 6.05 -22.47
N THR A 49 13.73 5.13 -21.56
CA THR A 49 14.41 3.85 -21.83
C THR A 49 13.39 2.73 -21.69
N ASP A 50 13.53 1.68 -22.48
CA ASP A 50 12.73 0.45 -22.29
C ASP A 50 13.20 -0.36 -21.07
N LEU A 51 14.34 0.05 -20.47
CA LEU A 51 14.98 -0.61 -19.35
C LEU A 51 14.21 -0.41 -18.03
N VAL A 52 13.71 0.80 -17.80
CA VAL A 52 13.04 1.19 -16.56
C VAL A 52 11.86 2.11 -16.89
N ARG A 53 10.71 1.86 -16.27
CA ARG A 53 9.49 2.67 -16.47
C ARG A 53 9.73 4.12 -16.04
N THR A 54 9.09 5.05 -16.76
CA THR A 54 9.19 6.49 -16.50
C THR A 54 8.82 6.85 -15.06
N ASP A 55 7.80 6.19 -14.49
CA ASP A 55 7.35 6.44 -13.12
C ASP A 55 8.41 6.11 -12.06
N VAL A 56 9.17 5.04 -12.30
CA VAL A 56 10.29 4.63 -11.43
C VAL A 56 11.45 5.61 -11.56
N ILE A 57 11.80 6.02 -12.79
CA ILE A 57 12.83 7.04 -13.02
C ILE A 57 12.47 8.36 -12.33
N ASN A 58 11.22 8.80 -12.47
CA ASN A 58 10.71 10.00 -11.80
C ASN A 58 10.79 9.87 -10.28
N SER A 59 10.47 8.70 -9.73
CA SER A 59 10.59 8.40 -8.30
C SER A 59 12.04 8.46 -7.82
N TRP A 60 13.00 7.92 -8.60
CA TRP A 60 14.43 8.03 -8.26
C TRP A 60 14.90 9.48 -8.23
N MET A 61 14.47 10.30 -9.19
CA MET A 61 14.81 11.71 -9.25
C MET A 61 14.23 12.50 -8.07
N ARG A 62 13.00 12.19 -7.64
CA ARG A 62 12.41 12.80 -6.42
C ARG A 62 13.14 12.34 -5.17
N SER A 63 13.43 11.05 -5.04
CA SER A 63 14.22 10.48 -3.93
C SER A 63 15.60 11.15 -3.80
N PHE A 64 16.29 11.37 -4.92
CA PHE A 64 17.55 12.12 -4.94
C PHE A 64 17.37 13.59 -4.51
N LYS A 65 16.32 14.26 -4.99
CA LYS A 65 16.00 15.64 -4.56
C LYS A 65 15.69 15.75 -3.07
N HIS A 66 15.26 14.67 -2.42
CA HIS A 66 15.12 14.58 -0.97
C HIS A 66 16.45 14.39 -0.23
N GLY A 67 17.60 14.40 -0.93
CA GLY A 67 18.92 14.31 -0.34
C GLY A 67 19.37 12.90 -0.01
N MET A 68 18.66 11.88 -0.51
CA MET A 68 19.04 10.49 -0.29
C MET A 68 20.24 10.08 -1.14
N ASN A 69 21.02 9.13 -0.62
CA ASN A 69 22.08 8.46 -1.34
C ASN A 69 21.74 6.96 -1.46
N PRO A 70 21.65 6.38 -2.67
CA PRO A 70 21.29 4.97 -2.87
C PRO A 70 22.13 3.96 -2.06
N ASN A 71 23.37 4.33 -1.72
CA ASN A 71 24.33 3.47 -1.03
C ASN A 71 24.36 3.69 0.51
N LEU A 72 23.72 4.75 1.01
CA LEU A 72 23.70 5.10 2.43
C LEU A 72 22.27 5.03 2.96
N TYR A 73 21.83 3.80 3.25
CA TYR A 73 20.52 3.57 3.84
C TYR A 73 20.40 4.17 5.23
N SER A 74 19.34 4.94 5.46
CA SER A 74 18.91 5.44 6.77
C SER A 74 17.54 4.88 7.13
N TYR A 75 17.32 4.58 8.40
CA TYR A 75 16.01 4.16 8.86
C TYR A 75 14.99 5.29 8.69
N GLY A 76 13.78 4.94 8.26
CA GLY A 76 12.66 5.88 8.27
C GLY A 76 12.34 6.34 9.69
N PRO A 77 11.82 7.57 9.87
CA PRO A 77 11.41 8.04 11.19
C PRO A 77 10.27 7.17 11.72
N ILE A 78 10.25 6.96 13.03
CA ILE A 78 9.22 6.20 13.72
C ILE A 78 8.40 7.17 14.54
N LEU A 79 7.08 7.14 14.35
CA LEU A 79 6.13 7.89 15.17
C LEU A 79 6.30 7.50 16.63
N ASP A 80 6.17 8.48 17.52
CA ASP A 80 6.09 8.15 18.93
C ASP A 80 4.79 7.37 19.24
N LYS A 81 4.72 6.82 20.44
CA LYS A 81 3.59 5.97 20.85
C LYS A 81 2.26 6.71 20.80
N HIS A 82 2.24 7.99 21.17
CA HIS A 82 1.00 8.76 21.20
C HIS A 82 0.52 9.07 19.78
N ASP A 83 1.44 9.52 18.92
CA ASP A 83 1.16 9.81 17.52
C ASP A 83 0.65 8.57 16.80
N LEU A 84 1.27 7.40 17.02
CA LEU A 84 0.81 6.14 16.44
C LEU A 84 -0.59 5.75 16.95
N GLN A 85 -0.87 5.91 18.24
CA GLN A 85 -2.19 5.60 18.79
C GLN A 85 -3.28 6.50 18.21
N ASP A 86 -3.01 7.79 18.07
CA ASP A 86 -3.93 8.74 17.45
C ASP A 86 -4.14 8.43 15.96
N ARG A 87 -3.07 8.05 15.25
CA ARG A 87 -3.13 7.59 13.86
C ARG A 87 -4.03 6.37 13.71
N VAL A 88 -3.80 5.34 14.52
CA VAL A 88 -4.58 4.09 14.55
C VAL A 88 -6.04 4.38 14.86
N ARG A 89 -6.33 5.23 15.85
CA ARG A 89 -7.69 5.63 16.19
C ARG A 89 -8.40 6.35 15.04
N LYS A 90 -7.72 7.25 14.33
CA LYS A 90 -8.26 7.94 13.16
C LYS A 90 -8.51 7.00 11.98
N LYS A 91 -7.82 5.87 11.93
CA LYS A 91 -7.90 4.86 10.86
C LYS A 91 -8.62 3.58 11.29
N ASP A 92 -9.38 3.62 12.39
CA ASP A 92 -10.01 2.43 12.99
C ASP A 92 -10.93 1.70 12.00
N LEU A 93 -11.78 2.43 11.26
CA LEU A 93 -12.64 1.84 10.25
C LEU A 93 -11.87 1.19 9.09
N LEU A 94 -10.74 1.78 8.67
CA LEU A 94 -9.88 1.18 7.64
C LEU A 94 -9.25 -0.11 8.18
N LEU A 95 -8.77 -0.10 9.42
CA LEU A 95 -8.15 -1.25 10.06
C LEU A 95 -9.15 -2.40 10.24
N LEU A 96 -10.36 -2.10 10.71
CA LEU A 96 -11.45 -3.07 10.83
C LEU A 96 -11.85 -3.66 9.48
N ALA A 97 -11.90 -2.83 8.43
CA ALA A 97 -12.18 -3.30 7.07
C ALA A 97 -11.04 -4.16 6.50
N ALA A 98 -9.79 -3.85 6.86
CA ALA A 98 -8.61 -4.54 6.33
C ALA A 98 -8.31 -5.89 7.02
N ASP A 99 -8.62 -6.01 8.30
CA ASP A 99 -8.28 -7.15 9.15
C ASP A 99 -8.60 -8.54 8.55
N PRO A 100 -9.81 -8.83 8.05
CA PRO A 100 -10.11 -10.15 7.50
C PRO A 100 -9.28 -10.48 6.24
N TYR A 101 -8.95 -9.47 5.43
CA TYR A 101 -8.17 -9.65 4.20
C TYR A 101 -6.68 -9.76 4.47
N ILE A 102 -6.17 -9.07 5.50
CA ILE A 102 -4.80 -9.25 5.98
C ILE A 102 -4.64 -10.67 6.55
N CYS A 103 -5.57 -11.16 7.37
CA CYS A 103 -5.56 -12.53 7.86
C CYS A 103 -5.59 -13.56 6.71
N GLN A 104 -6.40 -13.30 5.68
CA GLN A 104 -6.46 -14.16 4.49
C GLN A 104 -5.11 -14.18 3.74
N LEU A 105 -4.48 -13.02 3.55
CA LEU A 105 -3.16 -12.92 2.92
C LEU A 105 -2.09 -13.63 3.74
N GLU A 106 -2.11 -13.50 5.06
CA GLU A 106 -1.17 -14.18 5.95
C GLU A 106 -1.28 -15.71 5.79
N ALA A 107 -2.50 -16.24 5.72
CA ALA A 107 -2.74 -17.66 5.49
C ALA A 107 -2.30 -18.14 4.09
N MET A 108 -2.38 -17.26 3.07
CA MET A 108 -1.99 -17.58 1.69
C MET A 108 -0.49 -17.42 1.42
N LEU A 109 0.18 -16.51 2.13
CA LEU A 109 1.53 -16.03 1.83
C LEU A 109 2.46 -16.19 3.04
N SER A 110 2.80 -17.43 3.40
CA SER A 110 3.73 -17.73 4.50
C SER A 110 5.17 -17.25 4.28
N ASP A 111 5.51 -16.78 3.08
CA ASP A 111 6.81 -16.22 2.73
C ASP A 111 6.70 -14.82 2.11
N ALA A 112 5.89 -13.96 2.74
CA ALA A 112 5.85 -12.54 2.46
C ALA A 112 5.70 -11.68 3.72
N ILE A 113 6.03 -10.40 3.60
CA ILE A 113 5.67 -9.36 4.57
C ILE A 113 4.47 -8.61 4.00
N ILE A 114 3.42 -8.46 4.81
CA ILE A 114 2.21 -7.71 4.45
C ILE A 114 2.24 -6.37 5.19
N LEU A 115 2.03 -5.30 4.44
CA LEU A 115 2.08 -3.92 4.93
C LEU A 115 0.73 -3.26 4.65
N LEU A 116 0.18 -2.63 5.68
CA LEU A 116 -0.89 -1.66 5.53
C LEU A 116 -0.36 -0.32 6.01
N SER A 117 -0.40 0.68 5.12
CA SER A 117 -0.02 2.05 5.42
C SER A 117 -1.22 2.98 5.34
N ASP A 118 -1.13 4.12 6.01
CA ASP A 118 -2.00 5.25 5.75
C ASP A 118 -1.51 6.08 4.55
N GLU A 119 -2.23 7.16 4.25
CA GLU A 119 -2.00 8.07 3.12
C GLU A 119 -0.65 8.80 3.16
N ASP A 120 -0.05 8.98 4.33
CA ASP A 120 1.24 9.65 4.51
C ASP A 120 2.42 8.66 4.51
N GLY A 121 2.13 7.37 4.31
CA GLY A 121 3.09 6.27 4.33
C GLY A 121 3.44 5.78 5.75
N ALA A 122 2.65 6.14 6.77
CA ALA A 122 2.86 5.57 8.11
C ALA A 122 2.31 4.15 8.17
N MET A 123 3.14 3.21 8.62
CA MET A 123 2.77 1.79 8.68
C MET A 123 1.81 1.54 9.85
N LEU A 124 0.58 1.12 9.54
CA LEU A 124 -0.44 0.77 10.53
C LEU A 124 -0.39 -0.71 10.93
N ARG A 125 0.02 -1.57 10.00
CA ARG A 125 0.25 -3.01 10.21
C ARG A 125 1.48 -3.45 9.44
N VAL A 126 2.28 -4.30 10.09
CA VAL A 126 3.40 -5.02 9.49
C VAL A 126 3.28 -6.47 9.96
N ILE A 127 3.04 -7.38 9.04
CA ILE A 127 2.90 -8.82 9.31
C ILE A 127 4.05 -9.55 8.64
N GLU A 128 4.84 -10.30 9.41
CA GLU A 128 6.02 -11.03 8.94
C GLU A 128 5.68 -12.52 8.86
N GLY A 129 5.64 -13.10 7.65
CA GLY A 129 5.16 -14.47 7.46
C GLY A 129 6.03 -15.57 8.09
N ASN A 130 7.33 -15.32 8.33
CA ASN A 130 8.24 -16.29 8.96
C ASN A 130 9.49 -15.62 9.59
N ASP A 131 10.28 -16.39 10.35
CA ASP A 131 11.49 -15.91 11.04
C ASP A 131 12.60 -15.42 10.11
N ALA A 132 12.68 -15.92 8.88
CA ALA A 132 13.67 -15.44 7.91
C ALA A 132 13.29 -14.03 7.44
N LEU A 133 11.99 -13.80 7.18
CA LEU A 133 11.45 -12.48 6.86
C LEU A 133 11.55 -11.51 8.02
N ARG A 134 11.31 -11.93 9.25
CA ARG A 134 11.54 -11.10 10.44
C ARG A 134 12.97 -10.59 10.50
N ARG A 135 13.96 -11.47 10.36
CA ARG A 135 15.38 -11.08 10.32
C ARG A 135 15.72 -10.19 9.13
N GLN A 136 15.07 -10.39 7.99
CA GLN A 136 15.21 -9.51 6.84
C GLN A 136 14.62 -8.11 7.13
N ASN A 137 13.48 -8.07 7.80
CA ASN A 137 12.75 -6.86 8.17
C ASN A 137 13.47 -6.03 9.24
N GLU A 138 14.14 -6.66 10.20
CA GLU A 138 15.01 -6.01 11.20
C GLU A 138 16.11 -5.16 10.53
N ARG A 139 16.60 -5.57 9.35
CA ARG A 139 17.58 -4.78 8.59
C ARG A 139 16.97 -3.46 8.09
N PHE A 140 15.65 -3.38 7.94
CA PHE A 140 14.93 -2.22 7.47
C PHE A 140 14.28 -1.41 8.60
N ASN A 141 14.14 -1.97 9.80
CA ASN A 141 13.41 -1.36 10.92
C ASN A 141 11.98 -0.94 10.51
N LEU A 142 11.32 -1.80 9.75
CA LEU A 142 9.96 -1.58 9.28
C LEU A 142 8.99 -2.19 10.28
N ILE A 143 8.43 -1.33 11.12
CA ILE A 143 7.53 -1.68 12.22
C ILE A 143 6.28 -0.80 12.16
N PRO A 144 5.19 -1.14 12.86
CA PRO A 144 4.06 -0.21 13.02
C PRO A 144 4.54 1.13 13.57
N GLY A 145 4.11 2.23 12.95
CA GLY A 145 4.55 3.59 13.22
C GLY A 145 5.77 4.06 12.43
N ALA A 146 6.48 3.17 11.72
CA ALA A 146 7.51 3.62 10.79
C ALA A 146 6.87 4.40 9.63
N VAL A 147 7.38 5.60 9.35
CA VAL A 147 6.93 6.43 8.23
C VAL A 147 7.81 6.14 7.02
N TRP A 148 7.22 5.41 6.09
CA TRP A 148 7.83 4.94 4.86
C TRP A 148 7.10 5.57 3.67
N ASN A 149 7.55 6.76 3.31
CA ASN A 149 7.15 7.45 2.10
C ASN A 149 8.38 7.75 1.25
N GLU A 150 8.17 8.28 0.05
CA GLU A 150 9.26 8.49 -0.91
C GLU A 150 10.35 9.43 -0.37
N SER A 151 10.00 10.35 0.55
CA SER A 151 10.95 11.28 1.16
C SER A 151 11.74 10.70 2.35
N THR A 152 11.36 9.51 2.84
CA THR A 152 12.06 8.83 3.96
C THR A 152 12.79 7.57 3.53
N VAL A 153 12.25 6.81 2.58
CA VAL A 153 12.81 5.51 2.15
C VAL A 153 13.02 5.39 0.64
N GLY A 154 12.76 6.48 -0.10
CA GLY A 154 12.94 6.54 -1.54
C GLY A 154 11.93 5.68 -2.28
N THR A 155 12.31 5.29 -3.49
CA THR A 155 11.49 4.47 -4.38
C THR A 155 11.19 3.08 -3.82
N CYS A 156 9.93 2.89 -3.46
CA CYS A 156 9.28 1.63 -3.09
C CYS A 156 7.89 1.56 -3.76
N ALA A 157 7.34 0.35 -3.90
CA ALA A 157 6.04 0.17 -4.57
C ALA A 157 4.90 0.94 -3.89
N HIS A 158 4.77 0.86 -2.56
CA HIS A 158 3.75 1.60 -1.82
C HIS A 158 3.95 3.12 -1.91
N CYS A 159 5.20 3.61 -1.94
CA CYS A 159 5.49 5.03 -2.09
C CYS A 159 4.96 5.57 -3.42
N ILE A 160 5.27 4.90 -4.53
CA ILE A 160 4.77 5.31 -5.85
C ILE A 160 3.24 5.14 -5.92
N SER A 161 2.71 4.04 -5.39
CA SER A 161 1.27 3.76 -5.35
C SER A 161 0.49 4.86 -4.63
N LEU A 162 0.97 5.33 -3.49
CA LEU A 162 0.39 6.46 -2.74
C LEU A 162 0.45 7.77 -3.52
N ILE A 163 1.56 8.05 -4.22
CA ILE A 163 1.73 9.29 -5.01
C ILE A 163 0.86 9.29 -6.27
N GLN A 164 0.76 8.16 -6.97
CA GLN A 164 0.11 8.06 -8.27
C GLN A 164 -1.36 7.65 -8.19
N GLY A 165 -1.79 7.08 -7.06
CA GLY A 165 -3.12 6.53 -6.92
C GLY A 165 -3.37 5.32 -7.82
N SER A 166 -2.32 4.53 -8.08
CA SER A 166 -2.39 3.35 -8.94
C SER A 166 -1.55 2.19 -8.42
N PRO A 167 -1.94 0.93 -8.72
CA PRO A 167 -1.11 -0.22 -8.39
C PRO A 167 0.30 -0.12 -8.97
N MET A 168 1.27 -0.65 -8.25
CA MET A 168 2.68 -0.61 -8.64
C MET A 168 3.41 -1.85 -8.14
N GLN A 169 4.23 -2.43 -9.01
CA GLN A 169 5.19 -3.46 -8.66
C GLN A 169 6.61 -2.92 -8.83
N ILE A 170 7.47 -3.06 -7.82
CA ILE A 170 8.88 -2.64 -7.84
C ILE A 170 9.74 -3.83 -7.47
N CYS A 171 10.77 -4.09 -8.26
CA CYS A 171 11.58 -5.29 -8.13
C CYS A 171 13.06 -4.95 -8.09
N GLY A 172 13.82 -5.60 -7.20
CA GLY A 172 15.28 -5.52 -7.15
C GLY A 172 15.83 -4.09 -7.26
N PRO A 173 16.68 -3.78 -8.25
CA PRO A 173 17.32 -2.47 -8.39
C PRO A 173 16.39 -1.33 -8.84
N GLU A 174 15.11 -1.59 -9.15
CA GLU A 174 14.09 -0.55 -9.25
C GLU A 174 13.87 0.17 -7.91
N HIS A 175 14.13 -0.50 -6.78
CA HIS A 175 14.15 0.17 -5.49
C HIS A 175 15.26 1.23 -5.44
N TYR A 176 15.05 2.29 -4.68
CA TYR A 176 16.05 3.36 -4.60
C TYR A 176 17.34 2.89 -3.91
N PHE A 177 17.23 2.37 -2.69
CA PHE A 177 18.39 1.89 -1.93
C PHE A 177 18.86 0.50 -2.37
N GLU A 178 20.19 0.33 -2.47
CA GLU A 178 20.83 -0.97 -2.78
C GLU A 178 20.42 -2.05 -1.77
N LYS A 179 20.17 -1.63 -0.52
CA LYS A 179 19.74 -2.52 0.58
C LYS A 179 18.46 -3.31 0.27
N TYR A 180 17.63 -2.82 -0.66
CA TYR A 180 16.36 -3.42 -1.07
C TYR A 180 16.47 -4.33 -2.30
N GLU A 181 17.62 -4.45 -2.94
CA GLU A 181 17.74 -5.14 -4.24
C GLU A 181 17.37 -6.63 -4.25
N LYS A 182 17.20 -7.25 -3.09
CA LYS A 182 16.79 -8.65 -2.98
C LYS A 182 15.29 -8.86 -2.89
N ILE A 183 14.50 -7.79 -2.68
CA ILE A 183 13.05 -7.90 -2.49
C ILE A 183 12.29 -7.54 -3.76
N SER A 184 11.05 -7.98 -3.84
CA SER A 184 10.06 -7.40 -4.73
C SER A 184 8.84 -6.98 -3.93
N CYS A 185 8.23 -5.87 -4.32
CA CYS A 185 7.08 -5.29 -3.66
C CYS A 185 5.95 -5.13 -4.69
N SER A 186 4.75 -5.59 -4.34
CA SER A 186 3.54 -5.30 -5.10
C SER A 186 2.58 -4.52 -4.20
N SER A 187 2.09 -3.37 -4.65
CA SER A 187 1.23 -2.50 -3.86
C SER A 187 0.03 -2.02 -4.66
N ALA A 188 -1.07 -1.76 -3.97
CA ALA A 188 -2.26 -1.12 -4.51
C ALA A 188 -2.81 -0.09 -3.50
N PRO A 189 -3.32 1.06 -3.99
CA PRO A 189 -3.90 2.09 -3.15
C PRO A 189 -5.29 1.69 -2.65
N ILE A 190 -5.72 2.32 -1.56
CA ILE A 190 -7.05 2.20 -0.99
C ILE A 190 -7.64 3.60 -0.86
N PHE A 191 -8.87 3.79 -1.33
CA PHE A 191 -9.55 5.07 -1.33
C PHE A 191 -10.78 5.09 -0.40
N ASP A 192 -11.12 6.26 0.15
CA ASP A 192 -12.38 6.47 0.86
C ASP A 192 -13.58 6.61 -0.10
N VAL A 193 -14.78 6.88 0.43
CA VAL A 193 -16.01 7.05 -0.38
C VAL A 193 -15.99 8.28 -1.30
N ASN A 194 -15.11 9.24 -1.02
CA ASN A 194 -14.93 10.47 -1.79
C ASN A 194 -13.72 10.37 -2.74
N TYR A 195 -13.13 9.19 -2.89
CA TYR A 195 -11.91 8.94 -3.66
C TYR A 195 -10.65 9.65 -3.14
N ASN A 196 -10.63 10.03 -1.86
CA ASN A 196 -9.39 10.46 -1.21
C ASN A 196 -8.52 9.25 -0.89
N MET A 197 -7.21 9.41 -0.98
CA MET A 197 -6.25 8.37 -0.57
C MET A 197 -6.45 8.08 0.93
N ALA A 198 -6.73 6.82 1.26
CA ALA A 198 -6.85 6.36 2.65
C ALA A 198 -5.59 5.61 3.11
N GLY A 199 -4.83 5.06 2.16
CA GLY A 199 -3.64 4.30 2.43
C GLY A 199 -3.27 3.34 1.29
N SER A 200 -2.40 2.38 1.58
CA SER A 200 -2.06 1.34 0.61
C SER A 200 -1.83 -0.01 1.27
N LEU A 201 -2.17 -1.07 0.54
CA LEU A 201 -1.80 -2.44 0.84
C LEU A 201 -0.55 -2.79 0.02
N CYS A 202 0.43 -3.41 0.65
CA CYS A 202 1.65 -3.84 -0.03
C CYS A 202 2.07 -5.23 0.47
N VAL A 203 2.51 -6.08 -0.46
CA VAL A 203 3.12 -7.38 -0.19
C VAL A 203 4.55 -7.33 -0.65
N VAL A 204 5.47 -7.69 0.24
CA VAL A 204 6.91 -7.76 0.01
C VAL A 204 7.35 -9.20 0.06
N THR A 205 7.96 -9.71 -1.01
CA THR A 205 8.52 -11.07 -1.02
C THR A 205 10.01 -11.03 -0.69
N SER A 206 10.48 -12.06 0.01
CA SER A 206 11.88 -12.20 0.46
C SER A 206 12.89 -12.30 -0.68
N SER A 207 12.42 -12.73 -1.86
CA SER A 207 13.22 -12.89 -3.07
C SER A 207 12.50 -12.31 -4.27
N PHE A 208 13.18 -11.42 -4.99
CA PHE A 208 12.71 -10.91 -6.28
C PHE A 208 12.50 -12.03 -7.32
N SER A 209 13.17 -13.19 -7.18
CA SER A 209 12.94 -14.34 -8.07
C SER A 209 11.52 -14.92 -7.96
N LYS A 210 10.76 -14.50 -6.95
CA LYS A 210 9.36 -14.88 -6.72
C LYS A 210 8.37 -13.81 -7.19
N GLN A 211 8.85 -12.78 -7.89
CA GLN A 211 7.99 -11.78 -8.52
C GLN A 211 7.09 -12.43 -9.58
N SER A 212 5.84 -12.02 -9.61
CA SER A 212 4.86 -12.52 -10.57
C SER A 212 3.76 -11.50 -10.82
N ALA A 213 3.12 -11.56 -11.98
CA ALA A 213 1.97 -10.71 -12.27
C ALA A 213 0.78 -11.05 -11.35
N GLN A 214 0.69 -12.31 -10.93
CA GLN A 214 -0.31 -12.83 -10.01
C GLN A 214 -0.15 -12.24 -8.61
N SER A 215 1.08 -11.97 -8.16
CA SER A 215 1.33 -11.28 -6.89
C SER A 215 0.71 -9.89 -6.89
N LEU A 216 0.89 -9.12 -7.98
CA LEU A 216 0.25 -7.83 -8.12
C LEU A 216 -1.28 -7.96 -8.25
N GLY A 217 -1.77 -8.91 -9.05
CA GLY A 217 -3.21 -9.17 -9.19
C GLY A 217 -3.89 -9.51 -7.85
N LEU A 218 -3.23 -10.31 -7.01
CA LEU A 218 -3.69 -10.63 -5.66
C LEU A 218 -3.77 -9.39 -4.78
N VAL A 219 -2.70 -8.57 -4.75
CA VAL A 219 -2.67 -7.33 -3.94
C VAL A 219 -3.74 -6.35 -4.40
N VAL A 220 -3.91 -6.18 -5.71
CA VAL A 220 -4.97 -5.32 -6.29
C VAL A 220 -6.35 -5.81 -5.86
N SER A 221 -6.60 -7.13 -5.96
CA SER A 221 -7.88 -7.71 -5.60
C SER A 221 -8.19 -7.55 -4.10
N MET A 222 -7.18 -7.76 -3.24
CA MET A 222 -7.33 -7.59 -1.80
C MET A 222 -7.50 -6.13 -1.41
N ALA A 223 -6.71 -5.21 -1.96
CA ALA A 223 -6.87 -3.77 -1.72
C ALA A 223 -8.26 -3.28 -2.17
N TRP A 224 -8.76 -3.77 -3.30
CA TRP A 224 -10.11 -3.46 -3.76
C TRP A 224 -11.21 -3.99 -2.82
N ALA A 225 -11.03 -5.20 -2.28
CA ALA A 225 -11.96 -5.77 -1.31
C ALA A 225 -11.95 -4.98 0.01
N ILE A 226 -10.76 -4.63 0.52
CA ILE A 226 -10.59 -3.74 1.68
C ILE A 226 -11.26 -2.40 1.44
N GLN A 227 -11.03 -1.79 0.27
CA GLN A 227 -11.63 -0.52 -0.11
C GLN A 227 -13.16 -0.58 -0.09
N ASN A 228 -13.77 -1.59 -0.71
CA ASN A 228 -15.22 -1.72 -0.72
C ASN A 228 -15.79 -1.87 0.69
N GLN A 229 -15.14 -2.68 1.53
CA GLN A 229 -15.57 -2.87 2.92
C GLN A 229 -15.40 -1.58 3.73
N PHE A 230 -14.32 -0.85 3.53
CA PHE A 230 -14.06 0.44 4.17
C PHE A 230 -15.07 1.50 3.74
N GLN A 231 -15.36 1.60 2.44
CA GLN A 231 -16.37 2.50 1.89
C GLN A 231 -17.78 2.19 2.41
N LEU A 232 -18.13 0.90 2.52
CA LEU A 232 -19.39 0.47 3.13
C LEU A 232 -19.47 0.87 4.60
N ALA A 233 -18.39 0.69 5.36
CA ALA A 233 -18.31 1.08 6.77
C ALA A 233 -18.48 2.60 6.95
N LEU A 234 -17.79 3.41 6.14
CA LEU A 234 -17.92 4.87 6.13
C LEU A 234 -19.34 5.32 5.78
N ASN A 235 -19.95 4.76 4.73
CA ASN A 235 -21.32 5.10 4.35
C ASN A 235 -22.32 4.76 5.47
N ASN A 236 -22.13 3.63 6.16
CA ASN A 236 -22.94 3.26 7.31
C ASN A 236 -22.76 4.24 8.48
N GLU A 237 -21.54 4.69 8.75
CA GLU A 237 -21.26 5.69 9.77
C GLU A 237 -21.94 7.03 9.44
N PHE A 238 -21.77 7.55 8.22
CA PHE A 238 -22.41 8.78 7.77
C PHE A 238 -23.93 8.70 7.82
N PHE A 239 -24.50 7.57 7.41
CA PHE A 239 -25.94 7.34 7.51
C PHE A 239 -26.42 7.36 8.97
N ASN A 240 -25.70 6.69 9.88
CA ASN A 240 -26.04 6.68 11.30
C ASN A 240 -25.95 8.08 11.94
N LEU A 241 -24.90 8.84 11.64
CA LEU A 241 -24.73 10.21 12.12
C LEU A 241 -25.85 11.12 11.60
N THR A 242 -26.23 10.97 10.33
CA THR A 242 -27.35 11.72 9.74
C THR A 242 -28.66 11.41 10.45
N LEU A 243 -28.95 10.13 10.72
CA LEU A 243 -30.13 9.73 11.47
C LEU A 243 -30.14 10.33 12.88
N GLN A 244 -29.01 10.32 13.58
CA GLN A 244 -28.92 10.81 14.96
C GLN A 244 -29.04 12.33 15.09
N THR A 245 -28.60 13.07 14.08
CA THR A 245 -28.52 14.54 14.12
C THR A 245 -29.74 15.24 13.54
N THR A 246 -30.52 14.57 12.67
CA THR A 246 -31.70 15.20 12.08
C THR A 246 -32.79 15.49 13.11
N ALA A 247 -33.46 16.62 12.95
CA ALA A 247 -34.55 17.04 13.82
C ALA A 247 -35.85 16.29 13.53
N GLU A 248 -36.05 15.83 12.29
CA GLU A 248 -37.26 15.13 11.87
C GLU A 248 -37.34 13.71 12.42
N ALA A 249 -38.55 13.17 12.58
CA ALA A 249 -38.75 11.76 12.93
C ALA A 249 -38.52 10.88 11.69
N LEU A 250 -37.45 10.08 11.70
CA LEU A 250 -37.12 9.16 10.60
C LEU A 250 -37.22 7.70 11.05
N ILE A 251 -37.88 6.89 10.23
CA ILE A 251 -37.96 5.43 10.34
C ILE A 251 -37.42 4.84 9.04
N VAL A 252 -36.54 3.85 9.15
CA VAL A 252 -35.97 3.11 8.03
C VAL A 252 -36.65 1.74 7.95
N LEU A 253 -37.18 1.41 6.78
CA LEU A 253 -37.83 0.13 6.50
C LEU A 253 -36.93 -0.70 5.58
N ASN A 254 -36.89 -2.02 5.76
CA ASN A 254 -36.35 -2.90 4.73
C ASN A 254 -37.37 -3.10 3.59
N LYS A 255 -36.96 -3.82 2.54
CA LYS A 255 -37.82 -4.13 1.37
C LYS A 255 -39.11 -4.91 1.71
N ASN A 256 -39.21 -5.50 2.89
CA ASN A 256 -40.39 -6.22 3.37
C ASN A 256 -41.28 -5.35 4.29
N GLY A 257 -40.98 -4.05 4.42
CA GLY A 257 -41.73 -3.12 5.28
C GLY A 257 -41.42 -3.24 6.77
N ILE A 258 -40.38 -4.00 7.17
CA ILE A 258 -40.00 -4.15 8.58
C ILE A 258 -39.10 -2.97 8.98
N ILE A 259 -39.40 -2.34 10.12
CA ILE A 259 -38.57 -1.29 10.72
C ILE A 259 -37.20 -1.86 11.08
N THR A 260 -36.15 -1.31 10.49
CA THR A 260 -34.76 -1.70 10.77
C THR A 260 -34.03 -0.67 11.62
N LYS A 261 -34.41 0.61 11.53
CA LYS A 261 -33.89 1.70 12.37
C LYS A 261 -34.95 2.75 12.61
N ALA A 262 -34.87 3.43 13.75
CA ALA A 262 -35.62 4.63 14.06
C ALA A 262 -34.68 5.60 14.78
N ASN A 263 -34.71 6.89 14.41
CA ASN A 263 -33.88 7.88 15.08
C ASN A 263 -34.46 8.30 16.44
N PRO A 264 -33.70 9.00 17.31
CA PRO A 264 -34.17 9.37 18.64
C PRO A 264 -35.48 10.18 18.64
N THR A 265 -35.69 11.04 17.65
CA THR A 265 -36.95 11.80 17.52
C THR A 265 -38.13 10.89 17.24
N ALA A 266 -38.02 9.96 16.28
CA ALA A 266 -39.06 8.97 16.01
C ALA A 266 -39.31 8.07 17.24
N GLN A 267 -38.26 7.59 17.91
CA GLN A 267 -38.39 6.76 19.11
C GLN A 267 -39.19 7.46 20.21
N ARG A 268 -38.93 8.75 20.46
CA ARG A 268 -39.71 9.56 21.43
C ARG A 268 -41.15 9.75 20.99
N MET A 269 -41.39 9.98 19.71
CA MET A 269 -42.73 10.22 19.17
C MET A 269 -43.63 8.99 19.26
N PHE A 270 -43.07 7.79 19.05
CA PHE A 270 -43.81 6.53 19.09
C PHE A 270 -43.69 5.78 20.43
N HIS A 271 -43.19 6.44 21.49
CA HIS A 271 -42.88 5.81 22.77
C HIS A 271 -44.07 5.32 23.62
N PRO A 272 -45.36 5.49 23.26
CA PRO A 272 -46.43 4.77 23.94
C PRO A 272 -47.27 3.81 23.05
N ILE A 273 -46.74 3.22 21.96
CA ILE A 273 -47.50 2.21 21.16
C ILE A 273 -46.67 0.95 20.79
N ILE A 274 -45.66 0.56 21.59
CA ILE A 274 -45.07 -0.79 21.55
C ILE A 274 -44.88 -1.29 22.96
#